data_AF-A0A2V9ZSN4-F1
#
_entry.id   AF-A0A2V9ZSN4-F1
#
_cell.length_a   1.000
_cell.length_b   1.000
_cell.length_c   1.000
_cell.angle_alpha   90.00
_cell.angle_beta   90.00
_cell.angle_gamma   90.00
#
_symmetry.space_group_name_H-M   'P 1'
#
loop_
_entity.id
_entity.type
_entity.pdbx_description
1 polymer ?
#
loop_
_entity_poly.entity_id
_entity_poly.type
_entity_poly.pdbx_seq_one_letter_code
_entity_poly.pdbx_strand_id
1 'polypeptide(L)' 'MRRLIINADDFGLTSGVNRAIQEAHQQGVVTSATLMANGPAFAEATASAKMLPSLGVGCHIVLLDGPPLLPP' A
#
# COMPACT_ATOMS: atom_id res chain seq x y z
N MET A 1 0.80 -5.67 27.44
CA MET A 1 1.42 -6.11 26.16
C MET A 1 1.79 -4.89 25.33
N ARG A 2 2.92 -4.92 24.62
CA ARG A 2 3.32 -3.85 23.70
C ARG A 2 2.80 -4.21 22.29
N ARG A 3 2.28 -3.23 21.56
CA ARG A 3 1.85 -3.37 20.15
C ARG A 3 2.81 -2.58 19.26
N LEU A 4 3.21 -3.18 18.15
CA LEU A 4 4.05 -2.56 17.13
C LEU A 4 3.33 -2.70 15.78
N ILE A 5 3.29 -1.61 15.03
CA ILE A 5 2.81 -1.60 13.64
C ILE A 5 4.03 -1.27 12.79
N ILE A 6 4.32 -2.14 11.83
CA ILE A 6 5.33 -1.90 10.81
C ILE A 6 4.57 -1.59 9.52
N ASN A 7 4.54 -0.30 9.16
CA ASN A 7 3.83 0.19 7.99
C ASN A 7 4.78 0.33 6.80
N ALA A 8 4.38 -0.19 5.64
CA ALA A 8 5.02 0.12 4.37
C ALA A 8 4.26 1.23 3.65
N ASP A 9 4.96 2.27 3.23
CA ASP A 9 4.38 3.36 2.43
C ASP A 9 4.39 3.01 0.94
N ASP A 10 3.72 3.85 0.15
CA ASP A 10 3.72 3.81 -1.32
C ASP A 10 3.07 2.59 -1.96
N PHE A 11 2.16 1.91 -1.26
CA PHE A 11 1.42 0.81 -1.87
C PHE A 11 0.56 1.37 -3.03
N GLY A 12 0.66 0.78 -4.21
CA GLY A 12 0.07 1.30 -5.45
C GLY A 12 0.99 2.19 -6.29
N LEU A 13 2.23 2.49 -5.85
CA LEU A 13 3.17 3.32 -6.59
C LEU A 13 3.72 2.64 -7.85
N THR A 14 4.21 1.40 -7.74
CA THR A 14 4.66 0.58 -8.87
C THR A 14 4.39 -0.89 -8.61
N SER A 15 4.38 -1.73 -9.64
CA SER A 15 4.29 -3.19 -9.48
C SER A 15 5.43 -3.76 -8.63
N GLY A 16 6.63 -3.20 -8.75
CA GLY A 16 7.78 -3.59 -7.92
C GLY A 16 7.57 -3.30 -6.44
N VAL A 17 7.04 -2.10 -6.12
CA VAL A 17 6.70 -1.72 -4.74
C VAL A 17 5.57 -2.60 -4.19
N ASN A 18 4.52 -2.85 -4.98
CA ASN A 18 3.42 -3.74 -4.59
C ASN A 18 3.92 -5.13 -4.23
N ARG A 19 4.76 -5.72 -5.10
CA ARG A 19 5.37 -7.03 -4.87
C ARG A 19 6.21 -7.03 -3.59
N ALA A 20 7.05 -6.02 -3.39
CA ALA A 20 7.91 -5.94 -2.20
C ALA A 20 7.08 -5.87 -0.90
N ILE A 21 5.99 -5.09 -0.89
CA ILE A 21 5.08 -4.99 0.25
C ILE A 21 4.39 -6.33 0.52
N GLN A 22 3.88 -6.97 -0.54
CA GLN A 22 3.26 -8.30 -0.43
C GLN A 22 4.25 -9.33 0.13
N GLU A 23 5.47 -9.40 -0.41
CA GLU A 23 6.50 -10.33 0.07
C GLU A 23 6.87 -10.04 1.52
N ALA A 24 7.12 -8.78 1.89
CA ALA A 24 7.47 -8.38 3.25
C ALA A 24 6.34 -8.66 4.26
N HIS A 25 5.07 -8.55 3.84
CA HIS A 25 3.93 -8.94 4.66
C HIS A 25 3.84 -10.46 4.83
N GLN A 26 3.99 -11.22 3.73
CA GLN A 26 3.95 -12.68 3.76
C GLN A 26 5.10 -13.28 4.60
N GLN A 27 6.27 -12.62 4.63
CA GLN A 27 7.38 -12.98 5.51
C GLN A 27 7.23 -12.46 6.96
N GLY A 28 6.14 -11.77 7.28
CA GLY A 28 5.75 -11.39 8.64
C GLY A 28 6.38 -10.12 9.19
N VAL A 29 7.15 -9.37 8.40
CA VAL A 29 7.79 -8.13 8.86
C VAL A 29 6.82 -6.95 8.76
N VAL A 30 6.16 -6.78 7.61
CA VAL A 30 5.20 -5.69 7.39
C VAL A 30 3.83 -6.11 7.91
N THR A 31 3.22 -5.27 8.73
CA THR A 31 1.89 -5.54 9.32
C THR A 31 0.81 -4.62 8.75
N SER A 32 1.20 -3.52 8.10
CA SER A 32 0.30 -2.53 7.51
C SER A 32 0.92 -1.92 6.26
N ALA A 33 0.10 -1.40 5.35
CA ALA A 33 0.55 -0.57 4.25
C ALA A 33 -0.43 0.59 3.99
N THR A 34 0.06 1.70 3.43
CA THR A 34 -0.79 2.84 3.04
C THR A 34 -0.91 2.89 1.51
N LEU A 35 -2.14 2.93 1.01
CA LEU A 35 -2.48 2.80 -0.41
C LEU A 35 -2.67 4.16 -1.09
N MET A 36 -1.93 4.39 -2.17
CA MET A 36 -2.02 5.55 -3.06
C MET A 36 -3.15 5.36 -4.07
N ALA A 37 -4.27 6.07 -3.88
CA ALA A 37 -5.45 5.94 -4.75
C ALA A 37 -5.24 6.44 -6.19
N ASN A 38 -4.30 7.35 -6.41
CA ASN A 38 -3.87 7.87 -7.71
C ASN A 38 -2.57 7.22 -8.21
N GLY A 39 -2.05 6.21 -7.49
CA GLY A 39 -0.83 5.51 -7.89
C GLY A 39 -1.05 4.71 -9.18
N PRO A 40 -0.08 4.65 -10.11
CA PRO A 40 -0.26 4.00 -11.40
C PRO A 40 -0.43 2.47 -11.27
N ALA A 41 -0.02 1.87 -10.15
CA ALA A 41 -0.22 0.45 -9.84
C ALA A 41 -1.34 0.21 -8.80
N PHE A 42 -2.26 1.15 -8.62
CA PHE A 42 -3.37 1.04 -7.66
C PHE A 42 -4.26 -0.21 -7.86
N ALA A 43 -4.59 -0.55 -9.10
CA ALA A 43 -5.44 -1.70 -9.40
C ALA A 43 -4.79 -3.03 -8.94
N GLU A 44 -3.48 -3.17 -9.17
CA GLU A 44 -2.71 -4.33 -8.72
C GLU A 44 -2.61 -4.38 -7.19
N ALA A 45 -2.37 -3.22 -6.55
CA ALA A 45 -2.30 -3.12 -5.09
C ALA A 45 -3.62 -3.50 -4.42
N THR A 46 -4.76 -3.03 -4.94
CA THR A 46 -6.09 -3.36 -4.39
C THR A 46 -6.44 -4.83 -4.56
N ALA A 47 -6.08 -5.46 -5.69
CA ALA A 47 -6.24 -6.89 -5.88
C ALA A 47 -5.40 -7.69 -4.87
N SER A 48 -4.13 -7.29 -4.68
CA SER A 48 -3.21 -7.91 -3.72
C SER A 48 -3.69 -7.77 -2.28
N ALA A 49 -4.17 -6.58 -1.90
CA ALA A 49 -4.77 -6.32 -0.58
C ALA A 49 -5.94 -7.26 -0.27
N LYS A 50 -6.82 -7.50 -1.25
CA LYS A 50 -7.97 -8.41 -1.10
C LYS A 50 -7.54 -9.87 -0.89
N MET A 51 -6.38 -10.26 -1.43
CA MET A 51 -5.80 -11.59 -1.25
C MET A 51 -5.03 -11.73 0.07
N LEU A 52 -4.72 -10.63 0.76
CA LEU A 52 -3.97 -10.57 2.01
C LEU A 52 -4.80 -9.90 3.12
N PRO A 53 -5.89 -10.53 3.60
CA PRO A 53 -6.83 -9.89 4.54
C PRO A 53 -6.23 -9.57 5.91
N SER A 54 -5.05 -10.13 6.25
CA SER A 54 -4.28 -9.81 7.46
C SER A 54 -3.41 -8.56 7.34
N LEU A 55 -3.21 -8.02 6.13
CA LEU A 55 -2.50 -6.77 5.92
C LEU A 55 -3.42 -5.61 6.31
N GLY A 56 -3.03 -4.80 7.29
CA GLY A 56 -3.70 -3.52 7.52
C GLY A 56 -3.54 -2.63 6.29
N VAL A 57 -4.61 -2.03 5.78
CA VAL A 57 -4.55 -1.11 4.63
C VAL A 57 -5.11 0.25 5.03
N GLY A 58 -4.26 1.26 5.01
CA GLY A 58 -4.59 2.66 5.23
C GLY A 58 -4.60 3.48 3.94
N CYS A 59 -4.94 4.76 4.05
CA CYS A 59 -4.88 5.71 2.94
C CYS A 59 -3.52 6.43 2.93
N HIS A 60 -2.82 6.41 1.80
CA HIS A 60 -1.65 7.27 1.58
C HIS A 60 -2.12 8.53 0.85
N ILE A 61 -2.20 9.66 1.55
CA ILE A 61 -2.63 10.91 0.96
C ILE A 61 -1.51 11.46 0.07
N VAL A 62 -1.77 11.49 -1.24
CA VAL A 62 -0.78 11.89 -2.24
C VAL A 62 -0.97 13.37 -2.58
N LEU A 63 -0.09 14.22 -2.04
CA LEU A 63 -0.05 15.67 -2.34
C LEU A 63 1.04 16.04 -3.35
N LEU A 64 2.04 15.18 -3.52
CA LEU A 64 3.18 15.33 -4.41
C LEU A 64 3.34 14.04 -5.24
N ASP A 65 4.04 14.11 -6.37
CA ASP A 65 4.43 12.95 -7.19
C ASP A 65 3.28 12.08 -7.74
N GLY A 66 2.09 12.67 -7.94
CA GLY A 66 0.98 12.04 -8.63
C GLY A 66 -0.07 13.07 -9.10
N PRO A 67 -0.86 12.77 -10.15
CA PRO A 67 -1.93 13.65 -10.56
C PRO A 67 -3.07 13.67 -9.52
N PRO A 68 -3.77 14.80 -9.34
CA PRO A 68 -4.97 14.83 -8.50
C PRO A 68 -6.05 13.91 -9.11
N LEU A 69 -6.88 13.31 -8.24
CA LEU A 69 -8.03 12.50 -8.68
C LEU A 69 -9.20 13.36 -9.16
N LEU A 70 -9.23 14.63 -8.76
CA LEU A 70 -10.27 15.58 -9.14
C LEU A 70 -9.76 16.58 -10.18
N PRO A 71 -10.65 17.17 -10.98
CA PRO A 71 -10.31 18.31 -11.82
C PRO A 71 -9.74 19.48 -10.99
N PRO A 72 -8.93 20.35 -11.62
CA PRO A 72 -8.43 21.57 -11.00
C PRO A 72 -9.55 22.58 -10.67
#